data_AF-A0A520Y0S9-F1
#
_entry.id   AF-A0A520Y0S9-F1
#
_cell.length_a   1.000
_cell.length_b   1.000
_cell.length_c   1.000
_cell.angle_alpha   90.00
_cell.angle_beta   90.00
_cell.angle_gamma   90.00
#
_symmetry.space_group_name_H-M   'P 1'
#
loop_
_entity.id
_entity.type
_entity.pdbx_description
1 polymer ?
#
loop_
_entity_poly.entity_id
_entity_poly.type
_entity_poly.pdbx_seq_one_letter_code
_entity_poly.pdbx_strand_id
1 'polypeptide(L)'
;MDDVVEQTPEELLAQAAVAARTLLGYSLKGAAEGLEIEESILSNIEHGTMPLNGEMREAMESFYDVDLDRFISNKAEYVPRVVPEYDEDRGLVVLGSMGVRFRVGVDENDALLRGYSAAVRRLRGLAPSVPLQIRHADVPILAGLLDLSDPELEDRARFWFGQSEEAAHGLVAHLRLMRGAEAIRRAQASA
;
A
#
# COMPACT_ATOMS: atom_id res chain seq x y z
N MET A 1 23.02 36.53 -1.23
CA MET A 1 22.63 35.83 0.00
C MET A 1 21.18 35.49 -0.25
N ASP A 2 20.96 34.36 -0.92
CA ASP A 2 19.62 33.95 -1.31
C ASP A 2 18.91 33.53 -0.02
N ASP A 3 17.85 34.25 0.33
CA ASP A 3 16.91 33.82 1.36
C ASP A 3 16.34 32.48 0.90
N VAL A 4 16.73 31.41 1.56
CA VAL A 4 16.02 30.13 1.45
C VAL A 4 14.69 30.37 2.14
N VAL A 5 13.68 30.73 1.34
CA VAL A 5 12.30 30.80 1.81
C VAL A 5 11.94 29.39 2.26
N GLU A 6 11.88 29.17 3.57
CA GLU A 6 11.40 27.92 4.14
C GLU A 6 9.95 27.73 3.69
N GLN A 7 9.73 26.70 2.86
CA GLN A 7 8.39 26.33 2.42
C GLN A 7 7.58 25.89 3.63
N THR A 8 6.33 26.34 3.68
CA THR A 8 5.39 25.92 4.70
C THR A 8 5.03 24.43 4.52
N PRO A 9 4.63 23.72 5.59
CA PRO A 9 4.16 22.34 5.49
C PRO A 9 3.01 22.16 4.48
N GLU A 10 2.16 23.17 4.32
CA GLU A 10 1.03 23.17 3.38
C GLU A 10 1.49 23.25 1.93
N GLU A 11 2.48 24.10 1.62
CA GLU A 11 3.10 24.18 0.29
C GLU A 11 3.82 22.88 -0.08
N LEU A 12 4.47 22.25 0.89
CA LEU A 12 5.14 20.96 0.72
C LEU A 12 4.14 19.83 0.41
N LEU A 13 2.99 19.81 1.09
CA LEU A 13 1.90 18.86 0.83
C LEU A 13 1.25 19.08 -0.55
N ALA A 14 1.04 20.33 -0.96
CA ALA A 14 0.54 20.65 -2.29
C ALA A 14 1.51 20.16 -3.38
N GLN A 15 2.80 20.40 -3.20
CA GLN A 15 3.84 19.90 -4.11
C GLN A 15 3.92 18.37 -4.12
N ALA A 16 3.76 17.72 -2.98
CA ALA A 16 3.69 16.26 -2.87
C ALA A 16 2.51 15.70 -3.68
N ALA A 17 1.33 16.31 -3.60
CA ALA A 17 0.15 15.90 -4.36
C ALA A 17 0.39 16.02 -5.88
N VAL A 18 0.97 17.13 -6.33
CA VAL A 18 1.35 17.34 -7.74
C VAL A 18 2.37 16.30 -8.21
N ALA A 19 3.38 16.04 -7.39
CA ALA A 19 4.44 15.09 -7.69
C ALA A 19 3.87 13.66 -7.80
N ALA A 20 3.04 13.25 -6.85
CA ALA A 20 2.37 11.94 -6.87
C ALA A 20 1.52 11.76 -8.14
N ARG A 21 0.66 12.74 -8.46
CA ARG A 21 -0.20 12.70 -9.65
C ARG A 21 0.63 12.58 -10.94
N THR A 22 1.64 13.43 -11.08
CA THR A 22 2.49 13.51 -12.28
C THR A 22 3.29 12.24 -12.48
N LEU A 23 3.87 11.72 -11.40
CA LEU A 23 4.71 10.53 -11.41
C LEU A 23 3.93 9.26 -11.76
N LEU A 24 2.68 9.19 -11.34
CA LEU A 24 1.76 8.09 -11.67
C LEU A 24 1.05 8.29 -13.01
N GLY A 25 1.32 9.39 -13.72
CA GLY A 25 0.81 9.65 -15.06
C GLY A 25 -0.67 10.05 -15.13
N TYR A 26 -1.27 10.49 -14.01
CA TYR A 26 -2.65 10.95 -14.00
C TYR A 26 -2.75 12.39 -14.54
N SER A 27 -3.73 12.60 -15.44
CA SER A 27 -4.17 13.96 -15.79
C SER A 27 -4.92 14.58 -14.60
N LEU A 28 -4.96 15.91 -14.52
CA LEU A 28 -5.69 16.64 -13.49
C LEU A 28 -7.16 16.19 -13.44
N LYS A 29 -7.82 16.17 -14.60
CA LYS A 29 -9.19 15.69 -14.77
C LYS A 29 -9.38 14.24 -14.30
N GLY A 30 -8.52 13.32 -14.75
CA GLY A 30 -8.64 11.90 -14.40
C GLY A 30 -8.40 11.63 -12.91
N ALA A 31 -7.51 12.40 -12.28
CA ALA A 31 -7.32 12.33 -10.83
C ALA A 31 -8.51 12.89 -10.06
N ALA A 32 -9.08 14.02 -10.49
CA ALA A 32 -10.27 14.60 -9.87
C ALA A 32 -11.48 13.66 -9.97
N GLU A 33 -11.70 13.04 -11.14
CA GLU A 33 -12.73 12.02 -11.34
C GLU A 33 -12.53 10.82 -10.39
N GLY A 34 -11.30 10.32 -10.25
CA GLY A 34 -10.99 9.20 -9.37
C GLY A 34 -11.04 9.52 -7.87
N LEU A 35 -10.88 10.79 -7.50
CA LEU A 35 -11.04 11.30 -6.14
C LEU A 35 -12.48 11.74 -5.83
N GLU A 36 -13.40 11.62 -6.80
CA GLU A 36 -14.79 12.06 -6.69
C GLU A 36 -14.94 13.54 -6.29
N ILE A 37 -14.03 14.40 -6.77
CA ILE A 37 -14.05 15.85 -6.55
C ILE A 37 -14.07 16.62 -7.86
N GLU A 38 -14.41 17.91 -7.79
CA GLU A 38 -14.27 18.79 -8.94
C GLU A 38 -12.79 19.04 -9.27
N GLU A 39 -12.49 19.15 -10.57
CA GLU A 39 -11.15 19.49 -11.07
C GLU A 39 -10.64 20.82 -10.49
N SER A 40 -11.56 21.77 -10.26
CA SER A 40 -11.30 23.06 -9.63
C SER A 40 -10.77 22.92 -8.19
N ILE A 41 -11.30 21.97 -7.42
CA ILE A 41 -10.90 21.68 -6.04
C ILE A 41 -9.49 21.09 -6.04
N LEU A 42 -9.24 20.08 -6.87
CA LEU A 42 -7.92 19.47 -7.00
C LEU A 42 -6.87 20.51 -7.44
N SER A 43 -7.21 21.34 -8.42
CA SER A 43 -6.35 22.45 -8.85
C SER A 43 -6.02 23.40 -7.71
N ASN A 44 -7.02 23.81 -6.92
CA ASN A 44 -6.80 24.75 -5.83
C ASN A 44 -5.89 24.17 -4.72
N ILE A 45 -6.01 22.86 -4.45
CA ILE A 45 -5.14 22.13 -3.54
C ILE A 45 -3.71 22.08 -4.08
N GLU A 46 -3.53 21.70 -5.35
CA GLU A 46 -2.22 21.57 -5.99
C GLU A 46 -1.46 22.91 -6.11
N HIS A 47 -2.19 24.03 -6.18
CA HIS A 47 -1.62 25.37 -6.16
C HIS A 47 -1.44 25.95 -4.73
N GLY A 48 -1.79 25.20 -3.68
CA GLY A 48 -1.69 25.67 -2.29
C GLY A 48 -2.70 26.76 -1.91
N THR A 49 -3.70 27.02 -2.75
CA THR A 49 -4.76 28.02 -2.50
C THR A 49 -5.92 27.46 -1.66
N MET A 50 -5.99 26.14 -1.54
CA MET A 50 -6.89 25.42 -0.64
C MET A 50 -6.05 24.42 0.18
N PRO A 51 -6.19 24.39 1.51
CA PRO A 51 -5.42 23.47 2.34
C PRO A 51 -5.87 22.02 2.10
N LEU A 52 -4.89 21.11 2.01
CA LEU A 52 -5.14 19.68 1.98
C LEU A 52 -5.49 19.20 3.39
N ASN A 53 -6.79 19.09 3.68
CA ASN A 53 -7.26 18.57 4.97
C ASN A 53 -6.98 17.06 5.11
N GLY A 54 -7.11 16.52 6.33
CA GLY A 54 -6.79 15.11 6.62
C GLY A 54 -7.60 14.10 5.80
N GLU A 55 -8.90 14.35 5.61
CA GLU A 55 -9.78 13.46 4.84
C GLU A 55 -9.39 13.41 3.35
N MET A 56 -9.13 14.57 2.75
CA MET A 56 -8.70 14.67 1.36
C MET A 56 -7.30 14.10 1.18
N ARG A 57 -6.43 14.27 2.18
CA ARG A 57 -5.11 13.64 2.20
C ARG A 57 -5.24 12.11 2.18
N GLU A 58 -6.03 11.53 3.07
CA GLU A 58 -6.27 10.08 3.11
C GLU A 58 -6.87 9.57 1.79
N ALA A 59 -7.82 10.31 1.22
CA ALA A 59 -8.40 10.00 -0.09
C ALA A 59 -7.34 10.01 -1.21
N MET A 60 -6.47 11.02 -1.24
CA MET A 60 -5.35 11.10 -2.18
C MET A 60 -4.32 10.00 -1.98
N GLU A 61 -3.91 9.76 -0.74
CA GLU A 61 -2.96 8.70 -0.39
C GLU A 61 -3.52 7.32 -0.70
N SER A 62 -4.84 7.12 -0.59
CA SER A 62 -5.52 5.90 -1.00
C SER A 62 -5.63 5.78 -2.53
N PHE A 63 -6.10 6.84 -3.20
CA PHE A 63 -6.36 6.86 -4.65
C PHE A 63 -5.08 6.75 -5.47
N TYR A 64 -4.10 7.61 -5.19
CA TYR A 64 -2.79 7.49 -5.82
C TYR A 64 -2.06 6.25 -5.31
N ASP A 65 -2.52 5.71 -4.19
CA ASP A 65 -1.80 4.76 -3.38
C ASP A 65 -0.42 5.41 -3.20
N VAL A 66 -0.20 6.36 -2.30
CA VAL A 66 1.13 6.90 -1.95
C VAL A 66 1.11 7.38 -0.51
N ASP A 67 2.29 7.71 0.00
CA ASP A 67 2.44 8.42 1.27
C ASP A 67 3.00 9.80 0.90
N LEU A 68 2.18 10.85 1.04
CA LEU A 68 2.51 12.18 0.54
C LEU A 68 3.69 12.80 1.32
N ASP A 69 3.88 12.43 2.59
CA ASP A 69 5.00 12.93 3.41
C ASP A 69 6.37 12.50 2.87
N ARG A 70 6.42 11.49 2.00
CA ARG A 70 7.68 11.06 1.36
C ARG A 70 8.21 12.00 0.31
N PHE A 71 7.31 12.65 -0.41
CA PHE A 71 7.70 13.67 -1.37
C PHE A 71 8.26 14.89 -0.65
N ILE A 72 7.77 15.16 0.56
CA ILE A 72 8.24 16.24 1.44
C ILE A 72 9.61 15.92 2.05
N SER A 73 9.84 14.67 2.45
CA SER A 73 11.02 14.29 3.25
C SER A 73 12.34 14.22 2.48
N ASN A 74 12.35 14.40 1.16
CA ASN A 74 13.54 14.42 0.28
C ASN A 74 14.56 13.27 0.51
N LYS A 75 14.11 12.16 1.13
CA LYS A 75 14.95 11.06 1.64
C LYS A 75 14.56 9.67 1.13
N ALA A 76 13.47 9.56 0.38
CA ALA A 76 13.03 8.28 -0.15
C ALA A 76 13.05 8.34 -1.68
N GLU A 77 13.97 7.58 -2.27
CA GLU A 77 13.88 7.16 -3.67
C GLU A 77 12.47 6.61 -3.89
N TYR A 78 11.69 7.27 -4.74
CA TYR A 78 10.37 6.77 -5.10
C TYR A 78 10.55 5.43 -5.79
N VAL A 79 10.05 4.35 -5.19
CA VAL A 79 10.00 3.03 -5.82
C VAL A 79 8.62 2.90 -6.48
N PRO A 80 8.53 2.87 -7.82
CA PRO A 80 7.27 2.67 -8.53
C PRO A 80 6.58 1.41 -8.03
N ARG A 81 5.26 1.50 -7.89
CA ARG A 81 4.45 0.42 -7.34
C ARG A 81 4.29 -0.67 -8.39
N VAL A 82 4.70 -1.88 -8.02
CA VAL A 82 4.49 -3.08 -8.81
C VAL A 82 3.59 -3.98 -7.97
N VAL A 83 2.52 -4.50 -8.58
CA VAL A 83 1.65 -5.48 -7.94
C VAL A 83 2.53 -6.64 -7.47
N PRO A 84 2.40 -7.10 -6.22
CA PRO A 84 3.15 -8.24 -5.75
C PRO A 84 2.92 -9.48 -6.63
N GLU A 85 4.00 -10.15 -7.03
CA GLU A 85 3.94 -11.37 -7.82
C GLU A 85 4.62 -12.52 -7.07
N TYR A 86 4.13 -13.74 -7.26
CA TYR A 86 4.78 -14.94 -6.75
C TYR A 86 5.46 -15.71 -7.88
N ASP A 87 6.78 -15.84 -7.77
CA ASP A 87 7.59 -16.71 -8.62
C ASP A 87 7.69 -18.07 -7.91
N GLU A 88 6.87 -19.02 -8.35
CA GLU A 88 6.79 -20.38 -7.78
C GLU A 88 8.09 -21.17 -8.02
N ASP A 89 8.69 -21.03 -9.21
CA ASP A 89 9.94 -21.72 -9.57
C ASP A 89 11.09 -21.32 -8.64
N ARG A 90 11.11 -20.05 -8.19
CA ARG A 90 12.14 -19.53 -7.29
C ARG A 90 11.72 -19.51 -5.82
N GLY A 91 10.44 -19.74 -5.52
CA GLY A 91 9.88 -19.62 -4.18
C GLY A 91 10.07 -18.21 -3.62
N LEU A 92 9.62 -17.19 -4.37
CA LEU A 92 9.89 -15.80 -4.06
C LEU A 92 8.68 -14.90 -4.34
N VAL A 93 8.31 -14.08 -3.37
CA VAL A 93 7.35 -12.98 -3.55
C VAL A 93 8.12 -11.73 -3.95
N VAL A 94 7.85 -11.21 -5.13
CA VAL A 94 8.46 -10.00 -5.67
C VAL A 94 7.60 -8.80 -5.26
N LEU A 95 8.21 -7.83 -4.59
CA LEU A 95 7.60 -6.59 -4.12
C LEU A 95 8.39 -5.41 -4.68
N GLY A 96 8.03 -4.92 -5.86
CA GLY A 96 8.82 -3.92 -6.57
C GLY A 96 10.26 -4.42 -6.80
N SER A 97 11.24 -3.75 -6.20
CA SER A 97 12.66 -4.12 -6.27
C SER A 97 13.12 -5.14 -5.22
N MET A 98 12.23 -5.58 -4.33
CA MET A 98 12.55 -6.51 -3.25
C MET A 98 12.01 -7.92 -3.50
N GLY A 99 12.76 -8.92 -3.05
CA GLY A 99 12.33 -10.31 -3.04
C GLY A 99 12.20 -10.85 -1.63
N VAL A 100 11.06 -11.48 -1.32
CA VAL A 100 10.81 -12.19 -0.07
C VAL A 100 10.79 -13.68 -0.38
N ARG A 101 11.76 -14.42 0.17
CA ARG A 101 11.79 -15.88 0.01
C ARG A 101 10.62 -16.50 0.77
N PHE A 102 9.83 -17.31 0.08
CA PHE A 102 8.74 -18.08 0.65
C PHE A 102 8.37 -19.25 -0.26
N ARG A 103 8.35 -20.45 0.30
CA ARG A 103 7.96 -21.68 -0.40
C ARG A 103 6.64 -22.20 0.15
N VAL A 104 5.62 -22.17 -0.69
CA VAL A 104 4.29 -22.70 -0.34
C VAL A 104 4.39 -24.15 0.10
N GLY A 105 3.76 -24.48 1.22
CA GLY A 105 3.74 -25.84 1.80
C GLY A 105 5.04 -26.28 2.48
N VAL A 106 6.08 -25.44 2.50
CA VAL A 106 7.34 -25.71 3.20
C VAL A 106 7.57 -24.70 4.31
N ASP A 107 7.44 -23.41 4.00
CA ASP A 107 7.64 -22.33 4.96
C ASP A 107 6.34 -22.01 5.70
N GLU A 108 6.45 -21.72 7.00
CA GLU A 108 5.31 -21.33 7.85
C GLU A 108 4.85 -19.89 7.56
N ASN A 109 3.61 -19.57 7.95
CA ASN A 109 3.04 -18.23 7.84
C ASN A 109 3.95 -17.13 8.40
N ASP A 110 4.64 -17.40 9.50
CA ASP A 110 5.57 -16.46 10.12
C ASP A 110 6.71 -16.03 9.19
N ALA A 111 7.23 -16.95 8.37
CA ALA A 111 8.30 -16.63 7.43
C ALA A 111 7.80 -15.60 6.39
N LEU A 112 6.60 -15.82 5.84
CA LEU A 112 5.99 -14.89 4.89
C LEU A 112 5.65 -13.56 5.57
N LEU A 113 4.91 -13.57 6.68
CA LEU A 113 4.45 -12.34 7.35
C LEU A 113 5.62 -11.47 7.81
N ARG A 114 6.67 -12.09 8.37
CA ARG A 114 7.90 -11.39 8.76
C ARG A 114 8.61 -10.79 7.54
N GLY A 115 8.85 -11.61 6.51
CA GLY A 115 9.58 -11.18 5.32
C GLY A 115 8.85 -10.10 4.54
N TYR A 116 7.55 -10.31 4.34
CA TYR A 116 6.63 -9.39 3.69
C TYR A 116 6.56 -8.07 4.44
N SER A 117 6.29 -8.09 5.75
CA SER A 117 6.20 -6.85 6.54
C SER A 117 7.51 -6.07 6.56
N ALA A 118 8.65 -6.73 6.65
CA ALA A 118 9.97 -6.08 6.60
C ALA A 118 10.26 -5.46 5.22
N ALA A 119 9.98 -6.19 4.13
CA ALA A 119 10.17 -5.70 2.78
C ALA A 119 9.25 -4.51 2.49
N VAL A 120 7.97 -4.62 2.84
CA VAL A 120 7.01 -3.53 2.68
C VAL A 120 7.40 -2.32 3.52
N ARG A 121 7.79 -2.48 4.79
CA ARG A 121 8.27 -1.35 5.60
C ARG A 121 9.49 -0.69 4.97
N ARG A 122 10.44 -1.45 4.44
CA ARG A 122 11.63 -0.91 3.77
C ARG A 122 11.30 -0.15 2.49
N LEU A 123 10.50 -0.74 1.60
CA LEU A 123 9.96 -0.07 0.41
C LEU A 123 9.15 1.16 0.79
N ARG A 124 8.52 1.10 1.97
CA ARG A 124 7.73 2.18 2.54
C ARG A 124 8.53 3.14 3.43
N GLY A 125 9.85 3.02 3.56
CA GLY A 125 10.64 3.87 4.47
C GLY A 125 10.11 3.91 5.92
N LEU A 126 9.32 2.93 6.35
CA LEU A 126 8.67 2.89 7.66
C LEU A 126 9.64 2.32 8.69
N ALA A 127 9.61 2.88 9.90
CA ALA A 127 10.33 2.30 11.03
C ALA A 127 9.73 0.92 11.38
N PRO A 128 10.52 -0.01 11.96
CA PRO A 128 10.07 -1.36 12.27
C PRO A 128 8.83 -1.43 13.18
N SER A 129 8.64 -0.43 14.05
CA SER A 129 7.52 -0.36 15.00
C SER A 129 6.24 0.22 14.42
N VAL A 130 6.28 0.78 13.20
CA VAL A 130 5.10 1.41 12.59
C VAL A 130 4.11 0.30 12.17
N PRO A 131 2.83 0.42 12.57
CA PRO A 131 1.76 -0.45 12.09
C PRO A 131 1.70 -0.45 10.57
N LEU A 132 1.62 -1.63 9.98
CA LEU A 132 1.55 -1.83 8.55
C LEU A 132 0.10 -2.09 8.15
N GLN A 133 -0.48 -1.16 7.38
CA GLN A 133 -1.73 -1.42 6.69
C GLN A 133 -1.45 -2.19 5.39
N ILE A 134 -2.12 -3.33 5.24
CA ILE A 134 -2.07 -4.13 4.02
C ILE A 134 -2.97 -3.49 2.98
N ARG A 135 -2.44 -3.32 1.76
CA ARG A 135 -3.18 -2.70 0.67
C ARG A 135 -4.09 -3.73 0.03
N HIS A 136 -5.20 -3.28 -0.54
CA HIS A 136 -6.13 -4.17 -1.23
C HIS A 136 -5.46 -4.96 -2.38
N ALA A 137 -4.53 -4.35 -3.11
CA ALA A 137 -3.78 -5.02 -4.18
C ALA A 137 -2.87 -6.17 -3.69
N ASP A 138 -2.50 -6.16 -2.41
CA ASP A 138 -1.66 -7.19 -1.79
C ASP A 138 -2.49 -8.38 -1.28
N VAL A 139 -3.81 -8.18 -1.11
CA VAL A 139 -4.71 -9.20 -0.56
C VAL A 139 -4.71 -10.47 -1.42
N PRO A 140 -4.85 -10.44 -2.76
CA PRO A 140 -4.87 -11.67 -3.55
C PRO A 140 -3.61 -12.52 -3.39
N ILE A 141 -2.43 -11.90 -3.35
CA ILE A 141 -1.17 -12.65 -3.21
C ILE A 141 -1.06 -13.28 -1.82
N LEU A 142 -1.40 -12.55 -0.76
CA LEU A 142 -1.36 -13.06 0.60
C LEU A 142 -2.42 -14.15 0.80
N ALA A 143 -3.60 -13.97 0.21
CA ALA A 143 -4.68 -14.95 0.18
C ALA A 143 -4.36 -16.15 -0.70
N GLY A 144 -3.36 -16.10 -1.59
CA GLY A 144 -2.87 -17.27 -2.32
C GLY A 144 -1.82 -18.06 -1.56
N LEU A 145 -1.00 -17.38 -0.75
CA LEU A 145 0.22 -17.96 -0.18
C LEU A 145 0.13 -18.38 1.28
N LEU A 146 -0.66 -17.68 2.10
CA LEU A 146 -0.80 -18.00 3.52
C LEU A 146 -1.62 -19.27 3.74
N ASP A 147 -1.33 -20.02 4.80
CA ASP A 147 -2.28 -20.99 5.32
C ASP A 147 -3.36 -20.25 6.14
N LEU A 148 -4.58 -20.14 5.61
CA LEU A 148 -5.70 -19.46 6.29
C LEU A 148 -6.47 -20.36 7.25
N SER A 149 -6.14 -21.65 7.29
CA SER A 149 -6.66 -22.60 8.27
C SER A 149 -5.87 -22.54 9.59
N ASP A 150 -4.74 -21.82 9.60
CA ASP A 150 -3.95 -21.58 10.80
C ASP A 150 -4.78 -20.81 11.86
N PRO A 151 -5.05 -21.40 13.03
CA PRO A 151 -5.84 -20.76 14.08
C PRO A 151 -5.13 -19.56 14.73
N GLU A 152 -3.81 -19.47 14.61
CA GLU A 152 -3.00 -18.38 15.18
C GLU A 152 -2.75 -17.24 14.18
N LEU A 153 -3.29 -17.33 12.97
CA LEU A 153 -3.00 -16.38 11.90
C LEU A 153 -3.35 -14.93 12.27
N GLU A 154 -4.43 -14.71 13.02
CA GLU A 154 -4.85 -13.38 13.47
C GLU A 154 -3.82 -12.79 14.44
N ASP A 155 -3.33 -13.58 15.39
CA ASP A 155 -2.27 -13.17 16.32
C ASP A 155 -0.94 -12.91 15.60
N ARG A 156 -0.58 -13.74 14.62
CA ARG A 156 0.62 -13.57 13.79
C ARG A 156 0.54 -12.31 12.93
N ALA A 157 -0.60 -12.05 12.29
CA ALA A 157 -0.85 -10.84 11.52
C ALA A 157 -0.77 -9.59 12.41
N ARG A 158 -1.40 -9.64 13.60
CA ARG A 158 -1.31 -8.58 14.61
C ARG A 158 0.14 -8.29 14.99
N PHE A 159 0.92 -9.32 15.30
CA PHE A 159 2.31 -9.19 15.71
C PHE A 159 3.21 -8.62 14.59
N TRP A 160 3.20 -9.26 13.41
CA TRP A 160 4.13 -8.88 12.33
C TRP A 160 3.76 -7.58 11.65
N PHE A 161 2.46 -7.29 11.49
CA PHE A 161 1.99 -6.03 10.94
C PHE A 161 1.81 -4.95 12.01
N GLY A 162 1.90 -5.25 13.30
CA GLY A 162 1.70 -4.25 14.37
C GLY A 162 0.29 -3.65 14.36
N GLN A 163 -0.70 -4.42 13.91
CA GLN A 163 -2.10 -3.99 13.80
C GLN A 163 -2.83 -4.11 15.14
N SER A 164 -4.01 -3.49 15.25
CA SER A 164 -4.94 -3.81 16.34
C SER A 164 -5.55 -5.20 16.13
N GLU A 165 -6.16 -5.76 17.18
CA GLU A 165 -6.90 -7.03 17.10
C GLU A 165 -8.03 -6.97 16.07
N GLU A 166 -8.80 -5.89 16.07
CA GLU A 166 -9.89 -5.66 15.10
C GLU A 166 -9.38 -5.59 13.65
N ALA A 167 -8.28 -4.88 13.41
CA ALA A 167 -7.70 -4.77 12.07
C ALA A 167 -7.12 -6.10 11.58
N ALA A 168 -6.45 -6.86 12.46
CA ALA A 168 -5.94 -8.18 12.13
C ALA A 168 -7.07 -9.17 11.82
N HIS A 169 -8.12 -9.16 12.63
CA HIS A 169 -9.32 -9.96 12.41
C HIS A 169 -9.99 -9.62 11.05
N GLY A 170 -10.19 -8.33 10.79
CA GLY A 170 -10.75 -7.85 9.52
C GLY A 170 -9.93 -8.25 8.31
N LEU A 171 -8.59 -8.15 8.40
CA LEU A 171 -7.67 -8.59 7.35
C LEU A 171 -7.81 -10.09 7.08
N VAL A 172 -7.74 -10.93 8.13
CA VAL A 172 -7.81 -12.39 7.95
C VAL A 172 -9.18 -12.82 7.42
N ALA A 173 -10.27 -12.21 7.87
CA ALA A 173 -11.60 -12.43 7.31
C ALA A 173 -11.64 -12.07 5.82
N HIS A 174 -11.06 -10.94 5.44
CA HIS A 174 -10.99 -10.50 4.05
C HIS A 174 -10.16 -11.45 3.17
N LEU A 175 -9.01 -11.93 3.65
CA LEU A 175 -8.19 -12.93 2.96
C LEU A 175 -8.97 -14.24 2.72
N ARG A 176 -9.72 -14.71 3.72
CA ARG A 176 -10.56 -15.92 3.63
C ARG A 176 -11.66 -15.77 2.59
N LEU A 177 -12.34 -14.61 2.57
CA LEU A 177 -13.37 -14.31 1.56
C LEU A 177 -12.79 -14.27 0.15
N MET A 178 -11.64 -13.64 -0.03
CA MET A 178 -10.97 -13.54 -1.34
C MET A 178 -10.62 -14.92 -1.90
N ARG A 179 -10.03 -15.80 -1.07
CA ARG A 179 -9.72 -17.18 -1.48
C ARG A 179 -10.97 -17.97 -1.86
N GLY A 180 -12.06 -17.81 -1.10
CA GLY A 180 -13.33 -18.44 -1.41
C GLY A 180 -13.90 -18.01 -2.77
N ALA A 181 -13.88 -16.70 -3.06
CA ALA A 181 -14.36 -16.16 -4.33
C ALA A 181 -13.51 -16.60 -5.54
N GLU A 182 -12.20 -16.77 -5.38
CA GLU A 182 -11.33 -17.34 -6.42
C GLU A 182 -11.60 -18.82 -6.67
N ALA A 183 -11.81 -19.61 -5.63
CA ALA A 183 -12.14 -21.03 -5.77
C ALA A 183 -13.44 -21.23 -6.57
N ILE A 184 -14.47 -20.40 -6.31
CA ILE A 184 -15.74 -20.43 -7.04
C ILE A 184 -15.52 -20.07 -8.52
N ARG A 185 -14.76 -19.00 -8.81
CA ARG A 185 -14.47 -18.59 -10.20
C ARG A 185 -13.72 -19.66 -10.99
N ARG A 186 -12.73 -20.33 -10.37
CA ARG A 186 -12.00 -21.45 -11.01
C ARG A 186 -12.91 -22.65 -11.30
N ALA A 187 -13.82 -22.98 -10.39
CA ALA A 187 -14.78 -24.06 -10.58
C ALA A 187 -15.75 -23.77 -11.75
N GLN A 188 -16.20 -22.52 -11.90
CA GLN A 188 -17.08 -22.09 -12.99
C GLN A 188 -16.38 -22.04 -14.35
N ALA A 189 -15.08 -21.74 -14.40
CA ALA A 189 -14.31 -21.70 -15.65
C ALA A 189 -13.88 -23.09 -16.17
N SER A 190 -14.00 -24.12 -15.33
CA SER A 190 -13.62 -25.51 -15.66
C SER A 190 -14.83 -26.40 -16.00
N ALA A 191 -16.03 -25.83 -16.02
CA ALA A 191 -17.31 -26.47 -16.34
C ALA A 191 -17.81 -26.03 -17.72
#